data_AF-A0A9X4PCJ5-F1
#
_entry.id   AF-A0A9X4PCJ5-F1
#
_cell.length_a   1.000
_cell.length_b   1.000
_cell.length_c   1.000
_cell.angle_alpha   90.00
_cell.angle_beta   90.00
_cell.angle_gamma   90.00
#
_symmetry.space_group_name_H-M   'P 1'
#
loop_
_entity.id
_entity.type
_entity.pdbx_description
1 polymer ?
#
loop_
_entity_poly.entity_id
_entity_poly.type
_entity_poly.pdbx_seq_one_letter_code
_entity_poly.pdbx_strand_id
1 'polypeptide(L)'
;MTPDKKRKLRNIAILSLLGLIGGTFAFTAFNQQAINDRENDVQVNVGGRVHDYYNAESENKDVFVENYGERPIMARIRLSEFLEYRQGTDGPFTQIVGGDREEPDTWTPYIPSATAIGTRTGAGAAFNRYSNLRFGRAGEAPWYLPTFNHNNLDLSTAAAGDARDLADDSDDVTHPGDGTDGYWEEGVTYTNGDNGTVWHGGSDGATRETAQNLQEQHAPITMTEWFNLPNNQKIGDFWVMDQETGWAYWASMLEPEEATSYLLDAAEMTSAIEDTVFNGTYYYGIHVDSQLISPDNSEEFTNDGENHDSNLDYFLEGVQNNAVDDDFGNPAYDENSAPSDFNFHLMNPGRIFTMANEQYRYLEDMGNGNHMIIRNDAIRNVSWNNQETELISWYGQLDPTVQAIVQPVANDFTTGEVADAAVTFDGGRWIPNNLEGDVASDITQIVSGGTRRAFALSLADVARLSGEGLVFSNLAQRSHGLRGWWHLRTPAASWSAWSLTTAGHLFGNNDRTFRDSIGGVRPALIINQAN
;
A
#
# COMPACT_ATOMS: atom_id res chain seq x y z
N MET A 1 -34.40 -3.70 -22.41
CA MET A 1 -35.43 -2.70 -22.04
C MET A 1 -35.09 -2.28 -20.61
N THR A 2 -35.07 -1.01 -20.22
CA THR A 2 -35.92 0.13 -20.64
C THR A 2 -35.13 1.37 -21.12
N PRO A 3 -35.76 2.32 -21.86
CA PRO A 3 -35.14 3.57 -22.33
C PRO A 3 -35.71 4.86 -21.70
N ASP A 4 -34.87 5.87 -21.45
CA ASP A 4 -35.10 7.34 -21.38
C ASP A 4 -33.93 8.00 -20.61
N LYS A 5 -33.42 9.24 -20.82
CA LYS A 5 -33.97 10.45 -21.47
C LYS A 5 -32.86 11.45 -21.92
N LYS A 6 -32.88 11.80 -23.21
CA LYS A 6 -32.89 13.19 -23.76
C LYS A 6 -31.91 14.29 -23.26
N ARG A 7 -31.04 14.71 -24.21
CA ARG A 7 -31.06 16.03 -24.93
C ARG A 7 -30.20 17.19 -24.38
N LYS A 8 -29.27 17.70 -25.23
CA LYS A 8 -29.25 19.10 -25.78
C LYS A 8 -27.98 19.38 -26.64
N LEU A 9 -28.13 19.45 -27.96
CA LEU A 9 -27.24 20.27 -28.81
C LEU A 9 -27.95 21.61 -29.10
N ARG A 10 -27.19 22.73 -29.07
CA ARG A 10 -27.68 24.10 -29.31
C ARG A 10 -27.24 24.58 -30.69
N ASN A 11 -28.13 25.30 -31.38
CA ASN A 11 -27.90 25.87 -32.72
C ASN A 11 -26.90 27.04 -32.72
N ILE A 12 -26.14 27.23 -33.81
CA ILE A 12 -25.61 28.54 -34.24
C ILE A 12 -25.85 28.74 -35.75
N ALA A 13 -26.04 30.00 -36.13
CA ALA A 13 -26.47 30.51 -37.44
C ALA A 13 -25.51 31.65 -37.90
N ILE A 14 -25.52 32.19 -39.13
CA ILE A 14 -26.36 32.06 -40.34
C ILE A 14 -25.55 32.66 -41.52
N LEU A 15 -25.75 32.28 -42.81
CA LEU A 15 -25.73 33.22 -43.98
C LEU A 15 -25.77 32.55 -45.37
N SER A 16 -26.31 33.32 -46.34
CA SER A 16 -26.62 32.95 -47.73
C SER A 16 -25.76 33.74 -48.73
N LEU A 17 -25.58 33.23 -49.96
CA LEU A 17 -25.61 34.07 -51.18
C LEU A 17 -25.85 33.26 -52.48
N LEU A 18 -26.45 33.88 -53.49
CA LEU A 18 -26.63 33.33 -54.85
C LEU A 18 -25.41 33.60 -55.75
N GLY A 19 -25.22 32.77 -56.79
CA GLY A 19 -24.38 33.15 -57.94
C GLY A 19 -23.95 31.97 -58.83
N LEU A 20 -24.68 31.73 -59.92
CA LEU A 20 -24.33 30.76 -60.96
C LEU A 20 -23.53 31.48 -62.07
N ILE A 21 -22.31 31.03 -62.40
CA ILE A 21 -21.68 31.09 -63.75
C ILE A 21 -20.35 30.31 -63.77
N GLY A 22 -20.25 29.34 -64.68
CA GLY A 22 -19.08 29.06 -65.52
C GLY A 22 -17.73 28.62 -64.90
N GLY A 23 -17.40 27.34 -65.08
CA GLY A 23 -16.02 26.90 -65.39
C GLY A 23 -15.36 25.94 -64.40
N THR A 24 -14.90 24.80 -64.91
CA THR A 24 -14.06 23.77 -64.25
C THR A 24 -14.64 23.09 -63.00
N PHE A 25 -14.45 21.77 -62.89
CA PHE A 25 -14.74 21.01 -61.68
C PHE A 25 -13.72 21.33 -60.57
N ALA A 26 -13.91 22.45 -59.89
CA ALA A 26 -13.24 22.72 -58.62
C ALA A 26 -14.04 22.08 -57.48
N PHE A 27 -13.55 20.95 -56.96
CA PHE A 27 -14.04 20.40 -55.70
C PHE A 27 -13.59 21.32 -54.56
N THR A 28 -14.53 21.97 -53.89
CA THR A 28 -14.27 22.79 -52.70
C THR A 28 -15.02 22.23 -51.50
N ALA A 29 -14.27 21.61 -50.59
CA ALA A 29 -14.80 21.15 -49.31
C ALA A 29 -14.87 22.33 -48.32
N PHE A 30 -16.07 22.64 -47.86
CA PHE A 30 -16.30 23.57 -46.76
C PHE A 30 -16.94 22.80 -45.58
N ASN A 31 -16.46 23.04 -44.36
CA ASN A 31 -16.82 22.28 -43.14
C ASN A 31 -16.59 20.76 -43.24
N GLN A 32 -15.40 20.34 -43.69
CA GLN A 32 -14.88 19.04 -43.27
C GLN A 32 -14.38 19.17 -41.82
N GLN A 33 -15.01 18.43 -40.92
CA GLN A 33 -14.57 18.23 -39.55
C GLN A 33 -14.44 16.72 -39.32
N ALA A 34 -13.31 16.31 -38.77
CA ALA A 34 -13.09 14.95 -38.30
C ALA A 34 -12.88 15.02 -36.79
N ILE A 35 -13.60 14.20 -36.03
CA ILE A 35 -13.30 13.91 -34.64
C ILE A 35 -12.70 12.51 -34.61
N ASN A 36 -11.49 12.38 -34.06
CA ASN A 36 -10.97 11.10 -33.63
C ASN A 36 -11.46 10.91 -32.20
N ASP A 37 -12.71 10.49 -32.06
CA ASP A 37 -13.29 10.20 -30.76
C ASP A 37 -12.76 8.85 -30.25
N ARG A 38 -12.49 8.78 -28.95
CA ARG A 38 -11.99 7.57 -28.26
C ARG A 38 -12.79 7.42 -26.97
N GLU A 39 -13.95 6.80 -27.10
CA GLU A 39 -14.65 6.22 -25.96
C GLU A 39 -13.89 4.96 -25.54
N ASN A 40 -12.96 5.13 -24.60
CA ASN A 40 -12.25 4.03 -23.96
C ASN A 40 -12.90 3.81 -22.59
N ASP A 41 -13.47 2.63 -22.35
CA ASP A 41 -13.68 2.16 -20.98
C ASP A 41 -12.31 1.86 -20.37
N VAL A 42 -11.83 2.77 -19.53
CA VAL A 42 -10.68 2.50 -18.64
C VAL A 42 -11.25 1.98 -17.33
N GLN A 43 -11.58 0.68 -17.31
CA GLN A 43 -11.82 -0.02 -16.05
C GLN A 43 -10.49 -0.18 -15.33
N VAL A 44 -10.19 0.77 -14.45
CA VAL A 44 -9.16 0.58 -13.42
C VAL A 44 -9.76 -0.33 -12.37
N ASN A 45 -9.19 -1.51 -12.16
CA ASN A 45 -9.58 -2.37 -11.06
C ASN A 45 -9.00 -1.79 -9.78
N VAL A 46 -9.75 -0.94 -9.07
CA VAL A 46 -9.45 -0.59 -7.67
C VAL A 46 -10.32 -1.47 -6.79
N GLY A 47 -9.71 -2.18 -5.85
CA GLY A 47 -10.42 -3.06 -4.94
C GLY A 47 -9.48 -3.79 -3.99
N GLY A 48 -9.95 -4.00 -2.76
CA GLY A 48 -9.31 -4.86 -1.78
C GLY A 48 -10.32 -5.79 -1.14
N ARG A 49 -9.84 -6.72 -0.32
CA ARG A 49 -10.65 -7.73 0.37
C ARG A 49 -10.15 -7.89 1.79
N VAL A 50 -11.05 -7.93 2.77
CA VAL A 50 -10.72 -8.41 4.12
C VAL A 50 -10.60 -9.92 4.08
N HIS A 51 -9.53 -10.44 4.66
CA HIS A 51 -9.38 -11.87 4.95
C HIS A 51 -9.76 -12.11 6.41
N ASP A 52 -10.54 -13.17 6.64
CA ASP A 52 -10.98 -13.60 7.96
C ASP A 52 -10.78 -15.11 8.06
N TYR A 53 -9.67 -15.53 8.67
CA TYR A 53 -9.38 -16.94 8.88
C TYR A 53 -9.63 -17.27 10.35
N TYR A 54 -10.61 -18.14 10.62
CA TYR A 54 -11.05 -18.46 11.98
C TYR A 54 -11.14 -19.96 12.19
N ASN A 55 -10.67 -20.43 13.35
CA ASN A 55 -10.78 -21.83 13.75
C ASN A 55 -11.17 -21.92 15.24
N ALA A 56 -12.35 -22.49 15.50
CA ALA A 56 -12.96 -22.48 16.83
C ALA A 56 -12.32 -23.47 17.82
N GLU A 57 -11.53 -24.45 17.36
CA GLU A 57 -10.82 -25.40 18.23
C GLU A 57 -9.48 -24.86 18.73
N SER A 58 -8.79 -24.06 17.90
CA SER A 58 -7.50 -23.44 18.23
C SER A 58 -7.59 -22.00 18.74
N GLU A 59 -8.77 -21.38 18.65
CA GLU A 59 -9.01 -19.95 18.92
C GLU A 59 -8.18 -19.00 18.01
N ASN A 60 -7.71 -19.53 16.87
CA ASN A 60 -7.05 -18.76 15.83
C ASN A 60 -8.03 -17.79 15.17
N LYS A 61 -7.58 -16.56 14.91
CA LYS A 61 -8.39 -15.51 14.28
C LYS A 61 -7.48 -14.51 13.58
N ASP A 62 -7.24 -14.74 12.30
CA ASP A 62 -6.39 -13.88 11.47
C ASP A 62 -7.26 -12.89 10.70
N VAL A 63 -7.01 -11.59 10.89
CA VAL A 63 -7.74 -10.51 10.20
C VAL A 63 -6.75 -9.54 9.55
N PHE A 64 -6.82 -9.41 8.22
CA PHE A 64 -5.95 -8.53 7.43
C PHE A 64 -6.65 -8.09 6.13
N VAL A 65 -6.04 -7.17 5.39
CA VAL A 65 -6.56 -6.68 4.09
C VAL A 65 -5.59 -7.02 2.97
N GLU A 66 -6.11 -7.56 1.87
CA GLU A 66 -5.43 -7.65 0.57
C GLU A 66 -5.88 -6.50 -0.34
N ASN A 67 -4.95 -5.89 -1.08
CA ASN A 67 -5.23 -5.08 -2.26
C ASN A 67 -5.04 -5.94 -3.52
N TYR A 68 -6.13 -6.38 -4.14
CA TYR A 68 -6.09 -7.17 -5.38
C TYR A 68 -6.15 -6.31 -6.65
N GLY A 69 -6.26 -4.99 -6.49
CA GLY A 69 -6.39 -4.02 -7.57
C GLY A 69 -5.07 -3.63 -8.22
N GLU A 70 -5.17 -2.64 -9.12
CA GLU A 70 -4.08 -2.07 -9.93
C GLU A 70 -3.60 -0.70 -9.42
N ARG A 71 -4.15 -0.22 -8.29
CA ARG A 71 -3.77 1.05 -7.65
C ARG A 71 -3.63 0.90 -6.14
N PRO A 72 -2.84 1.76 -5.47
CA PRO A 72 -2.81 1.81 -4.01
C PRO A 72 -4.18 2.10 -3.41
N ILE A 73 -4.43 1.58 -2.21
CA ILE A 73 -5.65 1.85 -1.43
C ILE A 73 -5.29 2.29 0.00
N MET A 74 -6.23 2.99 0.64
CA MET A 74 -6.23 3.20 2.09
C MET A 74 -7.28 2.26 2.70
N ALA A 75 -6.96 1.65 3.84
CA ALA A 75 -7.78 0.63 4.48
C ALA A 75 -8.06 0.98 5.94
N ARG A 76 -9.32 0.80 6.36
CA ARG A 76 -9.69 0.71 7.78
C ARG A 76 -10.58 -0.48 8.07
N ILE A 77 -10.42 -1.06 9.27
CA ILE A 77 -11.22 -2.16 9.81
C ILE A 77 -11.77 -1.74 11.17
N ARG A 78 -12.99 -2.14 11.52
CA ARG A 78 -13.54 -2.05 12.87
C ARG A 78 -13.98 -3.43 13.33
N LEU A 79 -13.57 -3.80 14.54
CA LEU A 79 -13.99 -5.02 15.20
C LEU A 79 -15.17 -4.73 16.12
N SER A 80 -16.20 -5.58 16.10
CA SER A 80 -17.31 -5.52 17.06
C SER A 80 -17.53 -6.90 17.69
N GLU A 81 -17.89 -6.93 18.98
CA GLU A 81 -17.95 -8.16 19.77
C GLU A 81 -19.33 -8.41 20.37
N PHE A 82 -19.66 -9.69 20.55
CA PHE A 82 -20.87 -10.16 21.23
C PHE A 82 -20.57 -11.40 22.09
N LEU A 83 -21.15 -11.46 23.30
CA LEU A 83 -21.03 -12.60 24.20
C LEU A 83 -22.35 -12.89 24.94
N GLU A 84 -22.83 -14.11 24.81
CA GLU A 84 -23.97 -14.66 25.56
C GLU A 84 -23.68 -16.05 26.10
N TYR A 85 -24.49 -16.50 27.07
CA TYR A 85 -24.45 -17.87 27.57
C TYR A 85 -25.82 -18.40 27.97
N ARG A 86 -25.98 -19.71 28.01
CA ARG A 86 -27.13 -20.39 28.61
C ARG A 86 -26.67 -21.46 29.59
N GLN A 87 -27.45 -21.66 30.65
CA GLN A 87 -27.26 -22.76 31.60
C GLN A 87 -28.11 -23.96 31.17
N GLY A 88 -27.49 -25.14 31.09
CA GLY A 88 -28.07 -26.33 30.48
C GLY A 88 -28.30 -26.20 28.96
N THR A 89 -28.88 -27.23 28.36
CA THR A 89 -29.18 -27.28 26.91
C THR A 89 -30.45 -26.51 26.53
N ASP A 90 -31.38 -26.37 27.48
CA ASP A 90 -32.76 -25.93 27.22
C ASP A 90 -33.08 -24.56 27.87
N GLY A 91 -32.08 -23.93 28.51
CA GLY A 91 -32.21 -22.60 29.11
C GLY A 91 -32.18 -21.47 28.07
N PRO A 92 -32.82 -20.32 28.34
CA PRO A 92 -32.68 -19.14 27.50
C PRO A 92 -31.24 -18.61 27.55
N PHE A 93 -30.79 -18.02 26.44
CA PHE A 93 -29.55 -17.26 26.45
C PHE A 93 -29.69 -16.01 27.31
N THR A 94 -28.61 -15.71 28.02
CA THR A 94 -28.38 -14.54 28.86
C THR A 94 -27.18 -13.83 28.26
N GLN A 95 -27.42 -12.66 27.69
CA GLN A 95 -26.36 -11.80 27.20
C GLN A 95 -25.47 -11.31 28.35
N ILE A 96 -24.16 -11.30 28.12
CA ILE A 96 -23.19 -10.63 28.98
C ILE A 96 -22.92 -9.21 28.45
N VAL A 97 -22.71 -9.08 27.14
CA VAL A 97 -22.42 -7.82 26.44
C VAL A 97 -22.64 -8.01 24.92
N GLY A 98 -23.04 -6.94 24.22
CA GLY A 98 -23.42 -6.96 22.79
C GLY A 98 -24.79 -6.32 22.54
N GLY A 99 -25.36 -6.55 21.35
CA GLY A 99 -26.71 -6.13 20.93
C GLY A 99 -27.67 -7.31 20.76
N ASP A 100 -28.15 -7.57 19.54
CA ASP A 100 -28.74 -8.86 19.16
C ASP A 100 -27.67 -9.74 18.51
N ARG A 101 -27.76 -11.06 18.72
CA ARG A 101 -26.84 -12.03 18.14
C ARG A 101 -26.94 -12.06 16.62
N GLU A 102 -28.15 -11.95 16.09
CA GLU A 102 -28.43 -12.10 14.66
C GLU A 102 -28.37 -10.75 13.90
N GLU A 103 -28.03 -9.65 14.59
CA GLU A 103 -27.84 -8.31 14.00
C GLU A 103 -26.42 -7.77 14.34
N PRO A 104 -25.36 -8.14 13.58
CA PRO A 104 -23.96 -7.77 13.86
C PRO A 104 -23.71 -6.26 14.03
N ASP A 105 -24.45 -5.42 13.30
CA ASP A 105 -24.40 -3.95 13.41
C ASP A 105 -24.74 -3.42 14.82
N THR A 106 -25.37 -4.25 15.65
CA THR A 106 -25.73 -3.92 17.05
C THR A 106 -24.68 -4.40 18.06
N TRP A 107 -23.66 -5.15 17.63
CA TRP A 107 -22.60 -5.66 18.50
C TRP A 107 -21.75 -4.51 19.06
N THR A 108 -21.05 -4.75 20.17
CA THR A 108 -20.30 -3.68 20.85
C THR A 108 -18.96 -3.45 20.16
N PRO A 109 -18.67 -2.25 19.62
CA PRO A 109 -17.37 -1.98 19.00
C PRO A 109 -16.21 -2.17 19.97
N TYR A 110 -15.09 -2.68 19.47
CA TYR A 110 -13.84 -2.79 20.20
C TYR A 110 -13.23 -1.40 20.35
N ILE A 111 -13.41 -0.79 21.52
CA ILE A 111 -12.79 0.50 21.86
C ILE A 111 -11.61 0.23 22.81
N PRO A 112 -10.34 0.43 22.38
CA PRO A 112 -9.17 0.21 23.23
C PRO A 112 -9.05 1.29 24.32
N SER A 113 -8.10 1.10 25.23
CA SER A 113 -7.63 2.18 26.09
C SER A 113 -6.49 2.92 25.38
N ALA A 114 -6.42 4.24 25.52
CA ALA A 114 -5.49 5.10 24.79
C ALA A 114 -3.99 4.73 24.88
N THR A 115 -3.57 3.86 25.81
CA THR A 115 -2.16 3.44 26.00
C THR A 115 -2.01 1.93 26.21
N ALA A 116 -3.00 1.15 25.78
CA ALA A 116 -2.94 -0.30 25.73
C ALA A 116 -4.08 -0.83 24.84
N ILE A 117 -3.74 -1.18 23.59
CA ILE A 117 -4.70 -1.66 22.58
C ILE A 117 -5.46 -2.90 23.06
N GLY A 118 -4.79 -3.84 23.74
CA GLY A 118 -5.39 -5.08 24.26
C GLY A 118 -6.28 -4.93 25.49
N THR A 119 -6.64 -3.70 25.91
CA THR A 119 -7.55 -3.45 27.04
C THR A 119 -8.74 -2.62 26.58
N ARG A 120 -9.93 -3.21 26.56
CA ARG A 120 -11.16 -2.53 26.13
C ARG A 120 -11.66 -1.52 27.15
N THR A 121 -12.35 -0.49 26.67
CA THR A 121 -13.03 0.53 27.48
C THR A 121 -14.54 0.55 27.19
N GLY A 122 -15.26 1.56 27.67
CA GLY A 122 -16.71 1.71 27.45
C GLY A 122 -17.54 0.49 27.89
N ALA A 123 -18.50 0.09 27.05
CA ALA A 123 -19.27 -1.14 27.26
C ALA A 123 -18.42 -2.41 27.04
N GLY A 124 -17.44 -2.36 26.13
CA GLY A 124 -16.54 -3.47 25.80
C GLY A 124 -15.65 -3.90 26.98
N ALA A 125 -15.48 -3.06 28.00
CA ALA A 125 -14.74 -3.41 29.22
C ALA A 125 -15.25 -4.68 29.93
N ALA A 126 -16.49 -5.11 29.65
CA ALA A 126 -17.03 -6.39 30.14
C ALA A 126 -16.29 -7.63 29.56
N PHE A 127 -15.83 -7.58 28.30
CA PHE A 127 -15.12 -8.69 27.65
C PHE A 127 -13.72 -8.91 28.24
N ASN A 128 -13.07 -7.90 28.82
CA ASN A 128 -11.72 -8.02 29.42
C ASN A 128 -11.61 -9.08 30.53
N ARG A 129 -12.73 -9.56 31.07
CA ARG A 129 -12.76 -10.71 31.98
C ARG A 129 -12.71 -12.05 31.24
N TYR A 130 -13.30 -12.12 30.04
CA TYR A 130 -13.70 -13.36 29.36
C TYR A 130 -12.88 -13.70 28.11
N SER A 131 -12.33 -12.71 27.40
CA SER A 131 -11.48 -12.96 26.22
C SER A 131 -10.34 -11.95 26.09
N ASN A 132 -9.21 -12.44 25.56
CA ASN A 132 -8.04 -11.65 25.20
C ASN A 132 -7.87 -11.68 23.68
N LEU A 133 -7.75 -10.51 23.06
CA LEU A 133 -7.39 -10.41 21.64
C LEU A 133 -5.88 -10.23 21.48
N ARG A 134 -5.27 -11.02 20.60
CA ARG A 134 -3.86 -10.86 20.22
C ARG A 134 -3.77 -10.00 18.97
N PHE A 135 -3.46 -8.72 19.17
CA PHE A 135 -3.26 -7.78 18.07
C PHE A 135 -1.85 -7.90 17.50
N GLY A 136 -1.74 -7.93 16.18
CA GLY A 136 -0.46 -8.10 15.49
C GLY A 136 0.13 -9.50 15.59
N ARG A 137 1.18 -9.73 14.79
CA ARG A 137 1.90 -11.00 14.72
C ARG A 137 3.40 -10.75 14.66
N ALA A 138 4.06 -10.92 15.79
CA ALA A 138 5.51 -10.85 15.88
C ALA A 138 6.18 -12.09 15.26
N GLY A 139 7.18 -11.88 14.42
CA GLY A 139 7.96 -12.95 13.78
C GLY A 139 8.03 -12.78 12.26
N GLU A 140 8.21 -13.89 11.56
CA GLU A 140 8.17 -13.93 10.10
C GLU A 140 6.73 -13.69 9.61
N ALA A 141 6.59 -12.87 8.57
CA ALA A 141 5.30 -12.59 7.96
C ALA A 141 4.62 -13.87 7.45
N PRO A 142 3.34 -14.10 7.75
CA PRO A 142 2.63 -15.31 7.36
C PRO A 142 2.38 -15.34 5.85
N TRP A 143 2.16 -16.55 5.34
CA TRP A 143 1.69 -16.78 3.98
C TRP A 143 0.17 -16.83 3.95
N TYR A 144 -0.42 -16.39 2.85
CA TYR A 144 -1.85 -16.45 2.59
C TYR A 144 -2.10 -16.81 1.13
N LEU A 145 -3.30 -17.27 0.81
CA LEU A 145 -3.71 -17.42 -0.59
C LEU A 145 -4.50 -16.15 -1.01
N PRO A 146 -4.08 -15.44 -2.08
CA PRO A 146 -4.82 -14.32 -2.65
C PRO A 146 -6.26 -14.65 -3.03
N THR A 147 -7.17 -13.69 -2.85
CA THR A 147 -8.60 -13.90 -3.05
C THR A 147 -8.94 -14.29 -4.49
N PHE A 148 -9.94 -15.14 -4.67
CA PHE A 148 -10.55 -15.37 -5.98
C PHE A 148 -11.50 -14.23 -6.38
N ASN A 149 -12.00 -13.45 -5.42
CA ASN A 149 -13.05 -12.46 -5.64
C ASN A 149 -12.51 -11.04 -5.93
N HIS A 150 -12.31 -10.74 -7.20
CA HIS A 150 -11.89 -9.42 -7.68
C HIS A 150 -13.07 -8.45 -7.98
N ASN A 151 -14.31 -8.77 -7.59
CA ASN A 151 -15.44 -7.88 -7.78
C ASN A 151 -15.48 -6.80 -6.68
N ASN A 152 -15.24 -5.55 -7.03
CA ASN A 152 -15.23 -4.42 -6.09
C ASN A 152 -16.61 -3.90 -5.69
N LEU A 153 -17.69 -4.45 -6.28
CA LEU A 153 -19.08 -4.21 -5.85
C LEU A 153 -19.62 -5.34 -4.95
N ASP A 154 -18.81 -6.36 -4.70
CA ASP A 154 -19.13 -7.49 -3.82
C ASP A 154 -18.61 -7.19 -2.41
N LEU A 155 -19.48 -7.26 -1.41
CA LEU A 155 -19.16 -6.95 -0.01
C LEU A 155 -18.66 -8.17 0.79
N SER A 156 -18.55 -9.35 0.16
CA SER A 156 -18.00 -10.54 0.82
C SER A 156 -16.59 -10.28 1.34
N THR A 157 -16.20 -10.98 2.39
CA THR A 157 -14.81 -11.17 2.82
C THR A 157 -14.20 -12.40 2.13
N ALA A 158 -12.92 -12.67 2.39
CA ALA A 158 -12.27 -13.95 2.16
C ALA A 158 -12.29 -14.77 3.46
N ALA A 159 -13.47 -15.26 3.83
CA ALA A 159 -13.71 -16.04 5.04
C ALA A 159 -13.28 -17.52 4.85
N ALA A 160 -12.45 -18.05 5.76
CA ALA A 160 -11.98 -19.45 5.73
C ALA A 160 -12.13 -20.17 7.08
N GLY A 161 -12.18 -21.50 7.05
CA GLY A 161 -12.34 -22.34 8.24
C GLY A 161 -13.76 -22.32 8.82
N ASP A 162 -13.85 -21.99 10.11
CA ASP A 162 -15.12 -21.76 10.82
C ASP A 162 -15.65 -20.32 10.65
N ALA A 163 -14.93 -19.45 9.93
CA ALA A 163 -15.38 -18.09 9.62
C ALA A 163 -16.68 -18.11 8.83
N ARG A 164 -17.48 -17.05 9.02
CA ARG A 164 -18.79 -16.88 8.37
C ARG A 164 -18.81 -15.56 7.66
N ASP A 165 -18.99 -15.61 6.35
CA ASP A 165 -19.41 -14.41 5.65
C ASP A 165 -20.88 -14.11 5.96
N LEU A 166 -21.26 -12.84 5.91
CA LEU A 166 -22.64 -12.39 6.11
C LEU A 166 -23.13 -11.47 4.99
N ALA A 167 -22.33 -11.26 3.94
CA ALA A 167 -22.78 -10.61 2.72
C ALA A 167 -23.73 -11.54 1.93
N ASP A 168 -24.65 -10.94 1.18
CA ASP A 168 -25.66 -11.61 0.33
C ASP A 168 -26.56 -12.65 1.04
N ASP A 169 -26.82 -12.46 2.35
CA ASP A 169 -27.64 -13.34 3.19
C ASP A 169 -27.16 -14.82 3.27
N SER A 170 -25.89 -15.09 2.92
CA SER A 170 -25.29 -16.44 2.96
C SER A 170 -24.26 -16.60 4.09
N ASP A 171 -24.57 -17.45 5.08
CA ASP A 171 -23.71 -17.88 6.21
C ASP A 171 -22.60 -18.88 5.76
N ASP A 172 -22.02 -18.64 4.58
CA ASP A 172 -21.15 -19.57 3.86
C ASP A 172 -19.66 -19.14 3.94
N VAL A 173 -18.77 -20.14 3.89
CA VAL A 173 -17.32 -19.95 3.79
C VAL A 173 -16.97 -19.56 2.36
N THR A 174 -16.40 -18.37 2.15
CA THR A 174 -16.15 -17.81 0.80
C THR A 174 -14.76 -18.16 0.25
N HIS A 175 -13.84 -18.65 1.08
CA HIS A 175 -12.42 -18.83 0.76
C HIS A 175 -11.85 -20.19 1.23
N PRO A 176 -10.90 -20.81 0.51
CA PRO A 176 -10.22 -22.02 0.98
C PRO A 176 -9.38 -21.79 2.23
N GLY A 177 -9.22 -22.88 2.99
CA GLY A 177 -8.46 -22.95 4.25
C GLY A 177 -9.32 -23.56 5.36
N ASP A 178 -8.69 -24.14 6.38
CA ASP A 178 -9.37 -24.62 7.60
C ASP A 178 -9.36 -23.59 8.75
N GLY A 179 -8.82 -22.39 8.48
CA GLY A 179 -8.74 -21.27 9.41
C GLY A 179 -7.69 -21.41 10.50
N THR A 180 -6.83 -22.44 10.45
CA THR A 180 -5.76 -22.65 11.44
C THR A 180 -4.55 -21.74 11.19
N ASP A 181 -3.84 -21.43 12.27
CA ASP A 181 -2.60 -20.65 12.25
C ASP A 181 -1.58 -21.27 11.28
N GLY A 182 -1.08 -20.47 10.33
CA GLY A 182 -0.03 -20.89 9.41
C GLY A 182 -0.44 -21.98 8.40
N TYR A 183 -1.73 -22.10 8.08
CA TYR A 183 -2.26 -23.09 7.12
C TYR A 183 -1.60 -23.03 5.72
N TRP A 184 -1.24 -21.84 5.25
CA TRP A 184 -0.60 -21.64 3.94
C TRP A 184 0.93 -21.62 4.07
N GLU A 185 1.62 -22.18 3.06
CA GLU A 185 3.08 -22.26 2.96
C GLU A 185 3.58 -21.57 1.67
N GLU A 186 4.88 -21.27 1.59
CA GLU A 186 5.54 -20.69 0.40
C GLU A 186 5.33 -21.55 -0.87
N GLY A 187 4.98 -20.89 -1.99
CA GLY A 187 4.90 -21.52 -3.31
C GLY A 187 3.75 -22.51 -3.49
N VAL A 188 2.73 -22.49 -2.62
CA VAL A 188 1.54 -23.33 -2.77
C VAL A 188 0.63 -22.75 -3.85
N THR A 189 0.29 -23.59 -4.84
CA THR A 189 -0.65 -23.24 -5.92
C THR A 189 -2.01 -23.88 -5.65
N TYR A 190 -3.09 -23.09 -5.69
CA TYR A 190 -4.48 -23.54 -5.54
C TYR A 190 -5.30 -23.20 -6.79
N THR A 191 -6.02 -24.17 -7.34
CA THR A 191 -6.98 -23.95 -8.44
C THR A 191 -8.41 -24.08 -7.93
N ASN A 192 -9.22 -23.04 -8.17
CA ASN A 192 -10.63 -23.02 -7.84
C ASN A 192 -11.39 -24.13 -8.58
N GLY A 193 -12.23 -24.90 -7.90
CA GLY A 193 -12.95 -26.04 -8.47
C GLY A 193 -12.23 -27.40 -8.40
N ASP A 194 -10.88 -27.45 -8.38
CA ASP A 194 -10.12 -28.72 -8.47
C ASP A 194 -10.40 -29.69 -7.31
N ASN A 195 -10.74 -29.17 -6.13
CA ASN A 195 -11.12 -29.96 -4.95
C ASN A 195 -12.63 -30.29 -4.89
N GLY A 196 -13.40 -30.00 -5.93
CA GLY A 196 -14.85 -30.19 -5.99
C GLY A 196 -15.70 -29.05 -5.41
N THR A 197 -15.05 -28.01 -4.86
CA THR A 197 -15.67 -26.77 -4.41
C THR A 197 -15.22 -25.62 -5.30
N VAL A 198 -16.17 -24.86 -5.84
CA VAL A 198 -15.91 -23.57 -6.52
C VAL A 198 -16.23 -22.47 -5.52
N TRP A 199 -15.19 -21.77 -5.07
CA TRP A 199 -15.24 -20.68 -4.11
C TRP A 199 -15.83 -19.40 -4.70
N HIS A 200 -16.43 -18.57 -3.84
CA HIS A 200 -17.19 -17.39 -4.23
C HIS A 200 -16.35 -16.34 -4.95
N GLY A 201 -16.97 -15.56 -5.85
CA GLY A 201 -16.33 -14.53 -6.68
C GLY A 201 -15.32 -15.01 -7.72
N GLY A 202 -14.87 -16.27 -7.65
CA GLY A 202 -13.93 -16.88 -8.58
C GLY A 202 -14.58 -17.58 -9.78
N SER A 203 -13.84 -17.68 -10.89
CA SER A 203 -14.19 -18.61 -11.96
C SER A 203 -13.68 -20.02 -11.64
N ASP A 204 -14.41 -21.04 -12.09
CA ASP A 204 -13.96 -22.44 -12.09
C ASP A 204 -12.70 -22.59 -12.95
N GLY A 205 -11.68 -23.28 -12.43
CA GLY A 205 -10.35 -23.40 -13.04
C GLY A 205 -9.44 -22.17 -12.93
N ALA A 206 -9.83 -21.12 -12.18
CA ALA A 206 -8.92 -20.01 -11.87
C ALA A 206 -7.84 -20.45 -10.87
N THR A 207 -6.59 -20.04 -11.06
CA THR A 207 -5.46 -20.45 -10.21
C THR A 207 -4.86 -19.26 -9.46
N ARG A 208 -4.47 -19.49 -8.21
CA ARG A 208 -3.69 -18.58 -7.35
C ARG A 208 -2.44 -19.30 -6.84
N GLU A 209 -1.40 -18.52 -6.58
CA GLU A 209 -0.22 -18.94 -5.84
C GLU A 209 -0.20 -18.13 -4.54
N THR A 210 0.22 -18.74 -3.43
CA THR A 210 0.33 -18.07 -2.13
C THR A 210 1.28 -16.89 -2.17
N ALA A 211 0.87 -15.80 -1.54
CA ALA A 211 1.69 -14.60 -1.32
C ALA A 211 2.01 -14.47 0.18
N GLN A 212 2.99 -13.64 0.50
CA GLN A 212 3.35 -13.32 1.89
C GLN A 212 2.70 -12.00 2.30
N ASN A 213 2.16 -11.92 3.51
CA ASN A 213 1.73 -10.66 4.11
C ASN A 213 2.93 -9.70 4.26
N LEU A 214 2.66 -8.39 4.38
CA LEU A 214 3.68 -7.43 4.76
C LEU A 214 4.24 -7.74 6.15
N GLN A 215 5.55 -7.55 6.29
CA GLN A 215 6.26 -7.76 7.54
C GLN A 215 5.88 -6.66 8.54
N GLU A 216 5.29 -7.06 9.66
CA GLU A 216 4.97 -6.15 10.76
C GLU A 216 6.22 -5.36 11.20
N GLN A 217 6.17 -4.03 11.09
CA GLN A 217 7.22 -3.12 11.56
C GLN A 217 6.99 -2.70 13.02
N HIS A 218 5.72 -2.56 13.42
CA HIS A 218 5.27 -2.36 14.79
C HIS A 218 4.01 -3.19 15.03
N ALA A 219 3.86 -3.76 16.23
CA ALA A 219 2.58 -4.30 16.65
C ALA A 219 1.50 -3.20 16.58
N PRO A 220 0.22 -3.51 16.32
CA PRO A 220 -0.86 -2.53 16.30
C PRO A 220 -0.91 -1.68 17.58
N ILE A 221 -1.09 -0.37 17.41
CA ILE A 221 -1.08 0.65 18.47
C ILE A 221 -2.33 1.53 18.42
N THR A 222 -2.57 2.35 19.44
CA THR A 222 -3.63 3.37 19.37
C THR A 222 -3.19 4.63 18.61
N MET A 223 -4.14 5.49 18.22
CA MET A 223 -3.87 6.83 17.67
C MET A 223 -3.09 7.70 18.66
N THR A 224 -3.39 7.59 19.96
CA THR A 224 -2.61 8.25 21.03
C THR A 224 -1.16 7.75 21.07
N GLU A 225 -0.91 6.45 20.93
CA GLU A 225 0.45 5.88 20.90
C GLU A 225 1.19 6.30 19.62
N TRP A 226 0.52 6.22 18.46
CA TRP A 226 1.04 6.67 17.16
C TRP A 226 1.47 8.14 17.18
N PHE A 227 0.65 9.03 17.77
CA PHE A 227 0.96 10.46 17.83
C PHE A 227 2.29 10.74 18.57
N ASN A 228 2.63 9.90 19.56
CA ASN A 228 3.85 9.98 20.35
C ASN A 228 5.08 9.33 19.69
N LEU A 229 4.94 8.66 18.54
CA LEU A 229 6.08 8.15 17.78
C LEU A 229 6.94 9.30 17.21
N PRO A 230 8.25 9.08 17.02
CA PRO A 230 9.07 9.85 16.09
C PRO A 230 8.41 9.94 14.70
N ASN A 231 8.48 11.10 14.04
CA ASN A 231 7.81 11.30 12.75
C ASN A 231 8.28 10.33 11.65
N ASN A 232 9.54 9.91 11.67
CA ASN A 232 10.10 8.90 10.76
C ASN A 232 9.73 7.44 11.12
N GLN A 233 8.92 7.22 12.16
CA GLN A 233 8.31 5.92 12.51
C GLN A 233 6.78 5.93 12.37
N LYS A 234 6.15 7.07 12.05
CA LYS A 234 4.69 7.20 11.96
C LYS A 234 4.07 6.54 10.73
N ILE A 235 4.85 6.27 9.69
CA ILE A 235 4.37 5.64 8.44
C ILE A 235 5.09 4.30 8.26
N GLY A 236 4.32 3.24 8.01
CA GLY A 236 4.86 1.89 7.86
C GLY A 236 3.81 0.78 7.86
N ASP A 237 4.30 -0.45 8.00
CA ASP A 237 3.55 -1.70 7.86
C ASP A 237 2.97 -2.11 9.24
N PHE A 238 2.00 -1.34 9.72
CA PHE A 238 1.30 -1.58 10.98
C PHE A 238 -0.08 -0.90 11.03
N TRP A 239 -0.90 -1.29 12.02
CA TRP A 239 -2.25 -0.75 12.24
C TRP A 239 -2.28 0.28 13.39
N VAL A 240 -3.08 1.33 13.22
CA VAL A 240 -3.32 2.39 14.21
C VAL A 240 -4.81 2.50 14.53
N MET A 241 -5.19 2.21 15.77
CA MET A 241 -6.59 2.20 16.21
C MET A 241 -7.00 3.51 16.88
N ASP A 242 -7.98 4.19 16.29
CA ASP A 242 -8.66 5.34 16.89
C ASP A 242 -9.41 4.88 18.15
N GLN A 243 -8.92 5.31 19.32
CA GLN A 243 -9.48 4.92 20.61
C GLN A 243 -10.82 5.62 20.95
N GLU A 244 -11.33 6.52 20.11
CA GLU A 244 -12.66 7.13 20.27
C GLU A 244 -13.75 6.34 19.51
N THR A 245 -13.40 5.69 18.39
CA THR A 245 -14.37 5.01 17.48
C THR A 245 -14.15 3.50 17.28
N GLY A 246 -12.94 2.99 17.54
CA GLY A 246 -12.58 1.59 17.32
C GLY A 246 -12.17 1.24 15.88
N TRP A 247 -12.13 2.22 14.98
CA TRP A 247 -11.56 2.05 13.65
C TRP A 247 -10.03 1.91 13.72
N ALA A 248 -9.51 0.81 13.20
CA ALA A 248 -8.08 0.58 12.95
C ALA A 248 -7.74 0.92 11.49
N TYR A 249 -6.78 1.83 11.30
CA TYR A 249 -6.32 2.33 10.02
C TYR A 249 -4.94 1.76 9.69
N TRP A 250 -4.71 1.41 8.42
CA TRP A 250 -3.38 0.98 7.96
C TRP A 250 -2.44 2.20 7.84
N ALA A 251 -1.24 2.12 8.41
CA ALA A 251 -0.31 3.26 8.56
C ALA A 251 0.54 3.58 7.32
N SER A 252 0.16 3.07 6.15
CA SER A 252 0.76 3.39 4.84
C SER A 252 -0.28 3.23 3.72
N MET A 253 0.08 3.54 2.47
CA MET A 253 -0.73 3.08 1.34
C MET A 253 -0.46 1.60 1.12
N LEU A 254 -1.52 0.80 0.92
CA LEU A 254 -1.38 -0.61 0.56
C LEU A 254 -1.28 -0.74 -0.96
N GLU A 255 -0.12 -1.16 -1.49
CA GLU A 255 0.16 -1.20 -2.93
C GLU A 255 -0.58 -2.36 -3.63
N PRO A 256 -0.70 -2.35 -4.98
CA PRO A 256 -1.28 -3.46 -5.76
C PRO A 256 -0.65 -4.83 -5.47
N GLU A 257 -1.44 -5.88 -5.27
CA GLU A 257 -0.97 -7.25 -4.93
C GLU A 257 -0.26 -7.35 -3.56
N GLU A 258 -0.65 -6.53 -2.60
CA GLU A 258 -0.09 -6.49 -1.24
C GLU A 258 -1.15 -6.89 -0.22
N ALA A 259 -0.75 -7.55 0.87
CA ALA A 259 -1.61 -7.74 2.03
C ALA A 259 -0.96 -7.14 3.28
N THR A 260 -1.76 -6.49 4.12
CA THR A 260 -1.30 -5.90 5.39
C THR A 260 -0.71 -6.98 6.31
N SER A 261 0.05 -6.57 7.32
CA SER A 261 0.22 -7.41 8.51
C SER A 261 -1.13 -7.63 9.21
N TYR A 262 -1.18 -8.59 10.13
CA TYR A 262 -2.41 -8.92 10.83
C TYR A 262 -2.82 -7.81 11.79
N LEU A 263 -4.10 -7.39 11.74
CA LEU A 263 -4.69 -6.59 12.81
C LEU A 263 -4.92 -7.47 14.03
N LEU A 264 -5.48 -8.66 13.82
CA LEU A 264 -5.81 -9.66 14.83
C LEU A 264 -5.20 -11.00 14.39
N ASP A 265 -4.63 -11.74 15.36
CA ASP A 265 -3.89 -13.00 15.18
C ASP A 265 -4.34 -14.10 16.16
N ALA A 266 -5.20 -13.78 17.16
CA ALA A 266 -5.94 -14.75 17.99
C ALA A 266 -7.06 -14.09 18.79
N ALA A 267 -8.07 -14.89 19.16
CA ALA A 267 -9.22 -14.48 19.97
C ALA A 267 -9.45 -15.44 21.16
N GLU A 268 -8.50 -15.46 22.10
CA GLU A 268 -8.40 -16.46 23.17
C GLU A 268 -9.45 -16.27 24.28
N MET A 269 -10.17 -17.33 24.65
CA MET A 269 -11.11 -17.31 25.77
C MET A 269 -10.40 -17.61 27.10
N THR A 270 -10.76 -16.86 28.14
CA THR A 270 -10.22 -17.08 29.50
C THR A 270 -11.04 -18.13 30.25
N SER A 271 -10.42 -18.83 31.19
CA SER A 271 -11.12 -19.77 32.10
C SER A 271 -12.25 -19.13 32.92
N ALA A 272 -12.33 -17.80 32.99
CA ALA A 272 -13.40 -17.11 33.70
C ALA A 272 -14.78 -17.26 33.02
N ILE A 273 -14.83 -17.71 31.76
CA ILE A 273 -16.10 -18.06 31.10
C ILE A 273 -16.70 -19.33 31.69
N GLU A 274 -15.88 -20.32 32.07
CA GLU A 274 -16.33 -21.59 32.66
C GLU A 274 -17.06 -21.35 34.00
N ASP A 275 -16.53 -20.44 34.83
CA ASP A 275 -17.12 -20.00 36.11
C ASP A 275 -18.51 -19.36 35.93
N THR A 276 -18.72 -18.61 34.84
CA THR A 276 -19.99 -17.92 34.56
C THR A 276 -21.02 -18.85 33.93
N VAL A 277 -20.59 -19.69 32.98
CA VAL A 277 -21.47 -20.57 32.21
C VAL A 277 -21.94 -21.77 33.03
N PHE A 278 -21.07 -22.33 33.88
CA PHE A 278 -21.27 -23.48 34.78
C PHE A 278 -22.36 -24.49 34.34
N ASN A 279 -21.93 -25.57 33.66
CA ASN A 279 -22.82 -26.60 33.09
C ASN A 279 -23.82 -26.01 32.07
N GLY A 280 -23.28 -25.44 31.00
CA GLY A 280 -24.01 -24.72 29.95
C GLY A 280 -23.18 -24.56 28.68
N THR A 281 -23.58 -23.63 27.80
CA THR A 281 -22.82 -23.25 26.58
C THR A 281 -22.79 -21.73 26.44
N TYR A 282 -21.70 -21.18 25.92
CA TYR A 282 -21.61 -19.78 25.50
C TYR A 282 -21.56 -19.65 23.98
N TYR A 283 -21.81 -18.44 23.49
CA TYR A 283 -21.50 -18.01 22.14
C TYR A 283 -20.74 -16.69 22.24
N TYR A 284 -19.56 -16.66 21.63
CA TYR A 284 -18.72 -15.48 21.45
C TYR A 284 -18.53 -15.28 19.96
N GLY A 285 -18.57 -14.02 19.51
CA GLY A 285 -18.37 -13.66 18.11
C GLY A 285 -17.62 -12.34 17.98
N ILE A 286 -16.84 -12.24 16.91
CA ILE A 286 -16.19 -11.00 16.46
C ILE A 286 -16.65 -10.75 15.02
N HIS A 287 -17.30 -9.61 14.81
CA HIS A 287 -17.69 -9.09 13.50
C HIS A 287 -16.60 -8.14 12.99
N VAL A 288 -16.32 -8.18 11.69
CA VAL A 288 -15.29 -7.38 11.02
C VAL A 288 -15.96 -6.49 9.98
N ASP A 289 -16.05 -5.21 10.29
CA ASP A 289 -16.51 -4.14 9.39
C ASP A 289 -15.28 -3.50 8.73
N SER A 290 -15.38 -3.01 7.49
CA SER A 290 -14.23 -2.43 6.78
C SER A 290 -14.61 -1.40 5.72
N GLN A 291 -13.67 -0.49 5.45
CA GLN A 291 -13.76 0.44 4.34
C GLN A 291 -12.41 0.54 3.63
N LEU A 292 -12.45 0.31 2.31
CA LEU A 292 -11.29 0.21 1.43
C LEU A 292 -11.47 1.21 0.30
N ILE A 293 -10.68 2.30 0.31
CA ILE A 293 -10.90 3.48 -0.55
C ILE A 293 -9.65 3.84 -1.35
N SER A 294 -9.83 4.61 -2.42
CA SER A 294 -8.70 5.25 -3.11
C SER A 294 -8.13 6.38 -2.22
N PRO A 295 -6.82 6.66 -2.26
CA PRO A 295 -6.23 7.74 -1.47
C PRO A 295 -6.85 9.12 -1.70
N ASP A 296 -7.34 9.38 -2.91
CA ASP A 296 -8.01 10.63 -3.31
C ASP A 296 -9.39 10.86 -2.67
N ASN A 297 -9.92 9.85 -1.96
CA ASN A 297 -11.21 9.88 -1.26
C ASN A 297 -11.05 9.79 0.27
N SER A 298 -9.86 10.08 0.82
CA SER A 298 -9.55 9.88 2.25
C SER A 298 -10.55 10.53 3.21
N GLU A 299 -11.23 11.60 2.78
CA GLU A 299 -12.26 12.28 3.53
C GLU A 299 -13.52 11.42 3.78
N GLU A 300 -13.72 10.32 3.06
CA GLU A 300 -14.78 9.35 3.38
C GLU A 300 -14.58 8.73 4.78
N PHE A 301 -13.34 8.63 5.27
CA PHE A 301 -13.03 8.15 6.62
C PHE A 301 -13.31 9.16 7.74
N THR A 302 -13.62 10.42 7.42
CA THR A 302 -13.95 11.47 8.40
C THR A 302 -15.36 12.05 8.23
N ASN A 303 -16.03 11.72 7.12
CA ASN A 303 -17.40 12.15 6.81
C ASN A 303 -18.47 11.05 7.08
N ASP A 304 -18.18 10.07 7.93
CA ASP A 304 -19.13 9.01 8.32
C ASP A 304 -20.15 9.46 9.40
N GLY A 305 -19.85 10.54 10.12
CA GLY A 305 -20.69 11.11 11.18
C GLY A 305 -20.31 10.68 12.60
N GLU A 306 -19.22 9.95 12.78
CA GLU A 306 -18.64 9.61 14.07
C GLU A 306 -17.74 10.76 14.61
N ASN A 307 -17.32 10.69 15.87
CA ASN A 307 -16.40 11.68 16.46
C ASN A 307 -15.02 11.01 16.66
N HIS A 308 -14.16 11.13 15.65
CA HIS A 308 -12.81 10.58 15.67
C HIS A 308 -11.85 11.32 16.61
N ASP A 309 -10.72 10.66 16.92
CA ASP A 309 -9.55 11.34 17.48
C ASP A 309 -9.17 12.55 16.60
N SER A 310 -8.90 13.69 17.25
CA SER A 310 -8.46 14.95 16.63
C SER A 310 -7.21 14.87 15.74
N ASN A 311 -6.43 13.79 15.83
CA ASN A 311 -5.24 13.55 15.03
C ASN A 311 -5.50 12.78 13.73
N LEU A 312 -6.73 12.31 13.48
CA LEU A 312 -7.05 11.48 12.31
C LEU A 312 -6.75 12.20 10.98
N ASP A 313 -7.13 13.47 10.81
CA ASP A 313 -6.82 14.24 9.59
C ASP A 313 -5.30 14.27 9.31
N TYR A 314 -4.48 14.44 10.36
CA TYR A 314 -3.01 14.48 10.28
C TYR A 314 -2.41 13.09 10.00
N PHE A 315 -3.01 12.03 10.52
CA PHE A 315 -2.67 10.65 10.17
C PHE A 315 -2.94 10.37 8.68
N LEU A 316 -4.13 10.72 8.18
CA LEU A 316 -4.53 10.47 6.78
C LEU A 316 -3.65 11.27 5.80
N GLU A 317 -3.38 12.55 6.11
CA GLU A 317 -2.42 13.37 5.36
C GLU A 317 -1.01 12.74 5.37
N GLY A 318 -0.55 12.21 6.51
CA GLY A 318 0.74 11.52 6.61
C GLY A 318 0.83 10.28 5.73
N VAL A 319 -0.25 9.49 5.68
CA VAL A 319 -0.36 8.29 4.82
C VAL A 319 -0.35 8.67 3.34
N GLN A 320 -1.15 9.66 2.92
CA GLN A 320 -1.16 10.17 1.54
C GLN A 320 0.20 10.69 1.08
N ASN A 321 0.91 11.37 1.98
CA ASN A 321 2.24 11.92 1.70
C ASN A 321 3.36 10.89 1.85
N ASN A 322 3.07 9.68 2.35
CA ASN A 322 4.04 8.64 2.73
C ASN A 322 5.15 9.16 3.69
N ALA A 323 4.85 10.20 4.47
CA ALA A 323 5.66 10.75 5.54
C ALA A 323 4.86 11.75 6.36
N VAL A 324 5.18 11.83 7.65
CA VAL A 324 4.74 12.93 8.52
C VAL A 324 5.87 13.96 8.59
N ASP A 325 5.61 15.19 8.14
CA ASP A 325 6.60 16.28 8.16
C ASP A 325 6.72 16.91 9.57
N ASP A 326 7.87 17.53 9.86
CA ASP A 326 8.18 18.10 11.18
C ASP A 326 7.42 19.41 11.50
N ASP A 327 6.98 20.13 10.46
CA ASP A 327 6.06 21.28 10.56
C ASP A 327 5.23 21.38 9.28
N PHE A 328 4.05 21.99 9.37
CA PHE A 328 3.16 22.16 8.22
C PHE A 328 3.70 23.25 7.28
N GLY A 329 3.68 23.00 5.96
CA GLY A 329 4.04 24.01 4.98
C GLY A 329 4.61 23.51 3.65
N ASN A 330 4.82 22.21 3.48
CA ASN A 330 5.03 21.63 2.16
C ASN A 330 3.69 21.43 1.43
N PRO A 331 3.62 21.65 0.11
CA PRO A 331 2.50 21.24 -0.74
C PRO A 331 2.15 19.75 -0.60
N ALA A 332 0.89 19.42 -0.91
CA ALA A 332 0.41 18.04 -0.94
C ALA A 332 1.17 17.18 -1.96
N TYR A 333 1.18 15.86 -1.77
CA TYR A 333 1.97 14.93 -2.60
C TYR A 333 1.67 14.99 -4.11
N ASP A 334 0.44 15.35 -4.48
CA ASP A 334 -0.09 15.47 -5.84
C ASP A 334 -0.10 16.92 -6.37
N GLU A 335 0.04 17.92 -5.50
CA GLU A 335 0.06 19.32 -5.90
C GLU A 335 1.36 19.63 -6.66
N ASN A 336 1.21 20.04 -7.92
CA ASN A 336 2.32 20.41 -8.79
C ASN A 336 2.81 21.84 -8.49
N SER A 337 3.78 21.94 -7.59
CA SER A 337 4.32 23.22 -7.11
C SER A 337 5.72 23.53 -7.67
N ALA A 338 6.17 24.78 -7.53
CA ALA A 338 7.50 25.19 -7.96
C ALA A 338 8.56 24.76 -6.93
N PRO A 339 9.85 24.62 -7.32
CA PRO A 339 10.91 24.27 -6.38
C PRO A 339 11.09 25.26 -5.22
N SER A 340 10.56 26.49 -5.31
CA SER A 340 10.56 27.50 -4.25
C SER A 340 9.55 27.26 -3.14
N ASP A 341 8.57 26.41 -3.38
CA ASP A 341 7.38 26.27 -2.51
C ASP A 341 7.58 25.17 -1.46
N PHE A 342 8.59 24.32 -1.66
CA PHE A 342 8.99 23.25 -0.75
C PHE A 342 10.00 23.72 0.30
N ASN A 343 9.92 23.14 1.50
CA ASN A 343 10.87 23.29 2.59
C ASN A 343 11.55 21.93 2.84
N PHE A 344 12.52 21.56 2.00
CA PHE A 344 13.14 20.22 2.04
C PHE A 344 13.77 19.84 3.40
N HIS A 345 14.20 20.84 4.18
CA HIS A 345 14.74 20.65 5.53
C HIS A 345 13.70 20.26 6.60
N LEU A 346 12.41 20.28 6.27
CA LEU A 346 11.30 19.84 7.13
C LEU A 346 10.71 18.48 6.69
N MET A 347 11.14 17.96 5.54
CA MET A 347 10.66 16.67 5.01
C MET A 347 11.33 15.51 5.73
N ASN A 348 10.53 14.52 6.14
CA ASN A 348 11.05 13.25 6.61
C ASN A 348 11.34 12.29 5.43
N PRO A 349 12.34 11.38 5.55
CA PRO A 349 12.60 10.33 4.57
C PRO A 349 11.33 9.56 4.20
N GLY A 350 11.09 9.35 2.91
CA GLY A 350 9.86 8.72 2.41
C GLY A 350 8.84 9.69 1.80
N ARG A 351 8.89 10.99 2.12
CA ARG A 351 7.92 12.01 1.64
C ARG A 351 7.81 12.00 0.13
N ILE A 352 6.59 11.77 -0.38
CA ILE A 352 6.23 11.96 -1.79
C ILE A 352 5.82 13.42 -2.01
N PHE A 353 6.24 14.01 -3.14
CA PHE A 353 5.87 15.37 -3.52
C PHE A 353 5.97 15.58 -5.04
N THR A 354 5.17 16.51 -5.59
CA THR A 354 5.18 16.81 -7.04
C THR A 354 5.81 18.18 -7.31
N MET A 355 6.99 18.19 -7.91
CA MET A 355 7.76 19.41 -8.18
C MET A 355 7.98 19.57 -9.68
N ALA A 356 7.50 20.68 -10.23
CA ALA A 356 7.68 21.05 -11.64
C ALA A 356 7.29 19.94 -12.65
N ASN A 357 6.12 19.32 -12.44
CA ASN A 357 5.50 18.24 -13.23
C ASN A 357 6.17 16.86 -13.13
N GLU A 358 7.12 16.66 -12.23
CA GLU A 358 7.68 15.35 -11.90
C GLU A 358 7.38 15.03 -10.42
N GLN A 359 6.95 13.79 -10.16
CA GLN A 359 6.75 13.32 -8.79
C GLN A 359 8.05 12.70 -8.26
N TYR A 360 8.44 13.12 -7.07
CA TYR A 360 9.65 12.72 -6.38
C TYR A 360 9.34 12.08 -5.04
N ARG A 361 10.35 11.41 -4.49
CA ARG A 361 10.42 10.90 -3.13
C ARG A 361 11.68 11.45 -2.47
N TYR A 362 11.52 12.01 -1.29
CA TYR A 362 12.63 12.51 -0.47
C TYR A 362 13.40 11.34 0.16
N LEU A 363 14.72 11.31 -0.03
CA LEU A 363 15.57 10.23 0.48
C LEU A 363 16.22 10.60 1.81
N GLU A 364 16.90 11.76 1.89
CA GLU A 364 17.65 12.20 3.08
C GLU A 364 18.08 13.68 3.03
N ASP A 365 18.34 14.25 4.21
CA ASP A 365 19.19 15.44 4.36
C ASP A 365 20.67 15.03 4.33
N MET A 366 21.42 15.51 3.35
CA MET A 366 22.87 15.31 3.23
C MET A 366 23.68 16.40 3.95
N GLY A 367 23.01 17.32 4.66
CA GLY A 367 23.58 18.41 5.40
C GLY A 367 23.98 19.61 4.52
N ASN A 368 24.19 20.76 5.17
CA ASN A 368 24.50 22.04 4.51
C ASN A 368 23.43 22.48 3.49
N GLY A 369 22.16 22.11 3.71
CA GLY A 369 21.02 22.41 2.83
C GLY A 369 21.00 21.60 1.53
N ASN A 370 21.74 20.49 1.49
CA ASN A 370 21.72 19.56 0.36
C ASN A 370 20.82 18.38 0.69
N HIS A 371 19.91 18.04 -0.21
CA HIS A 371 18.93 16.98 -0.01
C HIS A 371 19.02 15.99 -1.16
N MET A 372 18.97 14.69 -0.87
CA MET A 372 18.89 13.67 -1.92
C MET A 372 17.41 13.33 -2.18
N ILE A 373 17.03 13.32 -3.45
CA ILE A 373 15.67 12.97 -3.90
C ILE A 373 15.76 11.98 -5.06
N ILE A 374 14.72 11.17 -5.23
CA ILE A 374 14.58 10.24 -6.35
C ILE A 374 13.25 10.47 -7.06
N ARG A 375 13.18 10.24 -8.37
CA ARG A 375 11.89 10.18 -9.07
C ARG A 375 11.04 9.07 -8.44
N ASN A 376 9.77 9.34 -8.14
CA ASN A 376 8.94 8.39 -7.41
C ASN A 376 8.69 7.11 -8.24
N ASP A 377 8.58 7.23 -9.57
CA ASP A 377 8.44 6.11 -10.52
C ASP A 377 9.72 5.92 -11.38
N ALA A 378 9.96 4.71 -11.88
CA ALA A 378 11.08 4.42 -12.76
C ALA A 378 10.79 4.80 -14.23
N ILE A 379 11.81 5.21 -14.98
CA ILE A 379 11.75 5.32 -16.44
C ILE A 379 11.84 3.90 -17.02
N ARG A 380 10.69 3.41 -17.49
CA ARG A 380 10.47 2.06 -18.01
C ARG A 380 11.13 1.83 -19.37
N ASN A 381 11.37 0.57 -19.72
CA ASN A 381 11.94 0.12 -21.00
C ASN A 381 13.39 0.61 -21.23
N VAL A 382 14.14 0.80 -20.13
CA VAL A 382 15.54 1.26 -20.13
C VAL A 382 16.43 0.17 -19.55
N SER A 383 17.26 -0.42 -20.39
CA SER A 383 18.25 -1.41 -19.94
C SER A 383 19.44 -0.75 -19.24
N TRP A 384 20.08 -1.44 -18.29
CA TRP A 384 21.29 -0.96 -17.59
C TRP A 384 22.35 -0.34 -18.52
N ASN A 385 22.64 -0.97 -19.67
CA ASN A 385 23.60 -0.48 -20.66
C ASN A 385 23.23 0.88 -21.30
N ASN A 386 21.97 1.29 -21.22
CA ASN A 386 21.45 2.56 -21.77
C ASN A 386 21.07 3.57 -20.66
N GLN A 387 21.13 3.18 -19.38
CA GLN A 387 20.66 4.00 -18.26
C GLN A 387 21.32 5.39 -18.22
N GLU A 388 22.62 5.45 -18.53
CA GLU A 388 23.40 6.70 -18.55
C GLU A 388 22.87 7.69 -19.60
N THR A 389 22.53 7.19 -20.79
CA THR A 389 21.96 8.01 -21.87
C THR A 389 20.58 8.53 -21.48
N GLU A 390 19.77 7.70 -20.81
CA GLU A 390 18.44 8.11 -20.37
C GLU A 390 18.49 9.12 -19.21
N LEU A 391 19.38 8.91 -18.23
CA LEU A 391 19.59 9.85 -17.12
C LEU A 391 20.00 11.25 -17.63
N ILE A 392 20.86 11.31 -18.65
CA ILE A 392 21.24 12.57 -19.32
C ILE A 392 20.05 13.17 -20.08
N SER A 393 19.30 12.34 -20.81
CA SER A 393 18.11 12.75 -21.58
C SER A 393 17.02 13.36 -20.68
N TRP A 394 16.67 12.67 -19.61
CA TRP A 394 15.67 13.09 -18.63
C TRP A 394 16.11 14.34 -17.88
N TYR A 395 17.34 14.38 -17.36
CA TYR A 395 17.87 15.57 -16.68
C TYR A 395 17.82 16.81 -17.59
N GLY A 396 18.17 16.66 -18.87
CA GLY A 396 18.10 17.73 -19.87
C GLY A 396 16.68 18.22 -20.21
N GLN A 397 15.64 17.47 -19.84
CA GLN A 397 14.23 17.82 -20.04
C GLN A 397 13.56 18.42 -18.79
N LEU A 398 14.19 18.31 -17.61
CA LEU A 398 13.71 18.93 -16.38
C LEU A 398 13.53 20.45 -16.52
N ASP A 399 12.61 21.00 -15.73
CA ASP A 399 12.42 22.45 -15.66
C ASP A 399 13.76 23.15 -15.29
N PRO A 400 14.13 24.26 -15.96
CA PRO A 400 15.37 24.98 -15.68
C PRO A 400 15.55 25.40 -14.22
N THR A 401 14.46 25.61 -13.47
CA THR A 401 14.51 25.92 -12.03
C THR A 401 14.95 24.72 -11.19
N VAL A 402 14.57 23.49 -11.58
CA VAL A 402 15.08 22.25 -10.97
C VAL A 402 16.55 22.05 -11.32
N GLN A 403 16.93 22.20 -12.60
CA GLN A 403 18.34 22.11 -13.04
C GLN A 403 19.24 23.14 -12.31
N ALA A 404 18.70 24.32 -11.96
CA ALA A 404 19.42 25.36 -11.24
C ALA A 404 19.78 24.98 -9.78
N ILE A 405 18.99 24.15 -9.11
CA ILE A 405 19.25 23.73 -7.72
C ILE A 405 20.04 22.41 -7.61
N VAL A 406 20.12 21.62 -8.69
CA VAL A 406 20.88 20.34 -8.70
C VAL A 406 22.38 20.58 -8.47
N GLN A 407 22.95 19.76 -7.59
CA GLN A 407 24.35 19.79 -7.17
C GLN A 407 25.25 18.90 -8.02
N PRO A 408 26.56 19.21 -8.12
CA PRO A 408 27.48 18.41 -8.89
C PRO A 408 27.82 17.09 -8.18
N VAL A 409 27.69 15.98 -8.90
CA VAL A 409 28.16 14.63 -8.50
C VAL A 409 29.36 14.23 -9.35
N ALA A 410 29.95 13.06 -9.06
CA ALA A 410 31.07 12.52 -9.84
C ALA A 410 30.74 12.49 -11.36
N ASN A 411 31.75 12.79 -12.19
CA ASN A 411 31.61 12.71 -13.65
C ASN A 411 31.46 11.25 -14.11
N ASP A 412 32.22 10.36 -13.46
CA ASP A 412 32.23 8.91 -13.64
C ASP A 412 32.22 8.26 -12.25
N PHE A 413 31.45 7.19 -12.06
CA PHE A 413 31.37 6.45 -10.79
C PHE A 413 32.34 5.25 -10.79
N THR A 414 33.05 5.03 -9.68
CA THR A 414 33.87 3.83 -9.47
C THR A 414 33.03 2.80 -8.71
N THR A 415 32.27 2.00 -9.45
CA THR A 415 31.18 1.18 -8.90
C THR A 415 31.59 -0.18 -8.32
N GLY A 416 32.81 -0.65 -8.61
CA GLY A 416 33.22 -2.03 -8.36
C GLY A 416 32.40 -3.06 -9.16
N GLU A 417 32.49 -4.35 -8.79
CA GLU A 417 31.59 -5.42 -9.26
C GLU A 417 31.46 -6.46 -8.15
N VAL A 418 30.24 -6.96 -7.88
CA VAL A 418 30.02 -8.06 -6.93
C VAL A 418 28.97 -9.05 -7.46
N ALA A 419 29.27 -10.34 -7.40
CA ALA A 419 28.35 -11.39 -7.81
C ALA A 419 27.20 -11.55 -6.82
N ASP A 420 25.98 -11.85 -7.31
CA ASP A 420 24.81 -12.11 -6.47
C ASP A 420 25.08 -13.13 -5.35
N ALA A 421 25.65 -14.28 -5.72
CA ALA A 421 25.99 -15.36 -4.80
C ALA A 421 27.18 -15.07 -3.86
N ALA A 422 27.80 -13.88 -3.94
CA ALA A 422 28.84 -13.43 -3.02
C ALA A 422 28.33 -12.42 -1.98
N VAL A 423 27.10 -11.91 -2.13
CA VAL A 423 26.48 -11.00 -1.17
C VAL A 423 25.64 -11.79 -0.16
N THR A 424 25.86 -11.50 1.13
CA THR A 424 25.00 -11.95 2.22
C THR A 424 24.11 -10.81 2.69
N PHE A 425 22.93 -11.14 3.21
CA PHE A 425 21.91 -10.17 3.57
C PHE A 425 21.44 -10.36 5.01
N ASP A 426 21.15 -9.24 5.67
CA ASP A 426 20.23 -9.20 6.79
C ASP A 426 18.81 -9.11 6.23
N GLY A 427 17.93 -10.03 6.64
CA GLY A 427 16.60 -10.23 6.04
C GLY A 427 16.64 -10.86 4.63
N GLY A 428 15.48 -11.29 4.13
CA GLY A 428 15.33 -11.95 2.83
C GLY A 428 15.70 -11.03 1.66
N ARG A 429 16.98 -10.98 1.26
CA ARG A 429 17.51 -10.07 0.23
C ARG A 429 17.22 -8.58 0.51
N TRP A 430 17.13 -8.22 1.79
CA TRP A 430 16.88 -6.85 2.23
C TRP A 430 18.19 -6.04 2.31
N ILE A 431 19.00 -6.12 3.37
CA ILE A 431 20.20 -5.26 3.52
C ILE A 431 21.49 -6.07 3.29
N PRO A 432 22.32 -5.75 2.28
CA PRO A 432 23.65 -6.35 2.12
C PRO A 432 24.54 -6.09 3.34
N ASN A 433 25.07 -7.14 3.97
CA ASN A 433 25.83 -7.05 5.22
C ASN A 433 27.34 -7.34 5.09
N ASN A 434 27.83 -7.58 3.87
CA ASN A 434 29.22 -7.94 3.58
C ASN A 434 29.85 -7.19 2.38
N LEU A 435 29.35 -6.00 2.03
CA LEU A 435 29.94 -5.20 0.96
C LEU A 435 31.34 -4.69 1.36
N GLU A 436 32.30 -4.79 0.44
CA GLU A 436 33.68 -4.33 0.64
C GLU A 436 34.21 -3.55 -0.59
N GLY A 437 35.36 -2.90 -0.43
CA GLY A 437 36.11 -2.27 -1.51
C GLY A 437 35.36 -1.17 -2.25
N ASP A 438 35.52 -1.12 -3.57
CA ASP A 438 34.88 -0.12 -4.44
C ASP A 438 33.34 -0.19 -4.36
N VAL A 439 32.76 -1.39 -4.23
CA VAL A 439 31.29 -1.57 -4.15
C VAL A 439 30.73 -0.93 -2.89
N ALA A 440 31.39 -1.10 -1.73
CA ALA A 440 31.01 -0.42 -0.49
C ALA A 440 31.32 1.09 -0.50
N SER A 441 32.29 1.51 -1.31
CA SER A 441 32.74 2.90 -1.41
C SER A 441 31.95 3.73 -2.44
N ASP A 442 31.17 3.08 -3.31
CA ASP A 442 30.30 3.70 -4.32
C ASP A 442 29.04 4.32 -3.68
N ILE A 443 29.21 5.22 -2.72
CA ILE A 443 28.15 6.02 -2.12
C ILE A 443 28.10 7.38 -2.84
N THR A 444 26.93 7.81 -3.29
CA THR A 444 26.80 9.08 -4.01
C THR A 444 27.05 10.26 -3.08
N GLN A 445 27.90 11.19 -3.48
CA GLN A 445 28.28 12.39 -2.74
C GLN A 445 28.40 13.59 -3.69
N ILE A 446 28.36 14.80 -3.11
CA ILE A 446 28.63 16.04 -3.85
C ILE A 446 30.13 16.12 -4.14
N VAL A 447 30.50 16.39 -5.40
CA VAL A 447 31.89 16.45 -5.85
C VAL A 447 32.20 17.84 -6.40
N SER A 448 33.14 18.53 -5.76
CA SER A 448 33.65 19.81 -6.26
C SER A 448 34.37 19.60 -7.60
N GLY A 449 33.91 20.28 -8.65
CA GLY A 449 34.38 20.04 -10.03
C GLY A 449 33.73 18.85 -10.75
N GLY A 450 32.71 18.24 -10.14
CA GLY A 450 31.81 17.29 -10.79
C GLY A 450 30.79 17.95 -11.72
N THR A 451 29.87 17.15 -12.24
CA THR A 451 28.81 17.59 -13.16
C THR A 451 27.46 17.61 -12.43
N ARG A 452 26.62 18.62 -12.71
CA ARG A 452 25.21 18.64 -12.28
C ARG A 452 24.41 17.75 -13.23
N ARG A 453 23.87 16.65 -12.72
CA ARG A 453 23.27 15.57 -13.51
C ARG A 453 22.41 14.66 -12.63
N ALA A 454 21.54 13.87 -13.27
CA ALA A 454 20.94 12.70 -12.66
C ALA A 454 21.93 11.53 -12.56
N PHE A 455 21.66 10.63 -11.61
CA PHE A 455 22.37 9.37 -11.39
C PHE A 455 21.37 8.26 -11.03
N ALA A 456 21.76 6.99 -11.21
CA ALA A 456 21.06 5.85 -10.61
C ALA A 456 21.76 5.46 -9.30
N LEU A 457 21.00 5.06 -8.27
CA LEU A 457 21.57 4.63 -6.99
C LEU A 457 22.45 3.37 -7.15
N SER A 458 23.45 3.22 -6.29
CA SER A 458 24.25 1.99 -6.17
C SER A 458 23.64 1.00 -5.17
N LEU A 459 24.23 -0.20 -5.12
CA LEU A 459 23.96 -1.18 -4.07
C LEU A 459 24.29 -0.63 -2.67
N ALA A 460 25.35 0.17 -2.54
CA ALA A 460 25.74 0.81 -1.27
C ALA A 460 24.82 1.99 -0.89
N ASP A 461 24.37 2.80 -1.86
CA ASP A 461 23.37 3.84 -1.63
C ASP A 461 22.05 3.22 -1.13
N VAL A 462 21.54 2.18 -1.81
CA VAL A 462 20.31 1.48 -1.37
C VAL A 462 20.49 0.85 0.00
N ALA A 463 21.61 0.16 0.26
CA ALA A 463 21.88 -0.43 1.57
C ALA A 463 21.87 0.61 2.70
N ARG A 464 22.53 1.76 2.48
CA ARG A 464 22.63 2.87 3.43
C ARG A 464 21.31 3.61 3.66
N LEU A 465 20.44 3.65 2.66
CA LEU A 465 19.10 4.28 2.72
C LEU A 465 18.01 3.34 3.24
N SER A 466 18.34 2.10 3.63
CA SER A 466 17.38 1.09 4.07
C SER A 466 17.51 0.74 5.55
N GLY A 467 16.37 0.54 6.20
CA GLY A 467 16.27 0.23 7.64
C GLY A 467 15.34 1.18 8.37
N GLU A 468 15.09 0.88 9.64
CA GLU A 468 14.17 1.62 10.51
C GLU A 468 14.48 3.14 10.52
N GLY A 469 13.45 3.97 10.33
CA GLY A 469 13.59 5.42 10.33
C GLY A 469 14.27 6.05 9.10
N LEU A 470 14.54 5.25 8.05
CA LEU A 470 15.08 5.69 6.76
C LEU A 470 14.02 5.55 5.65
N VAL A 471 14.27 6.16 4.49
CA VAL A 471 13.35 6.18 3.33
C VAL A 471 12.92 4.80 2.85
N PHE A 472 13.78 3.79 2.97
CA PHE A 472 13.46 2.41 2.64
C PHE A 472 13.33 1.58 3.92
N SER A 473 12.32 1.92 4.73
CA SER A 473 12.06 1.31 6.04
C SER A 473 11.64 -0.16 5.99
N ASN A 474 11.09 -0.61 4.85
CA ASN A 474 10.75 -1.99 4.54
C ASN A 474 11.01 -2.30 3.05
N LEU A 475 10.64 -3.51 2.60
CA LEU A 475 10.78 -3.93 1.20
C LEU A 475 9.82 -3.17 0.26
N ALA A 476 8.55 -3.00 0.63
CA ALA A 476 7.55 -2.30 -0.20
C ALA A 476 7.98 -0.86 -0.52
N GLN A 477 8.55 -0.13 0.44
CA GLN A 477 9.06 1.24 0.26
C GLN A 477 10.20 1.36 -0.77
N ARG A 478 10.92 0.26 -1.09
CA ARG A 478 11.95 0.22 -2.15
C ARG A 478 11.39 0.05 -3.56
N SER A 479 10.16 -0.44 -3.66
CA SER A 479 9.43 -0.50 -4.93
C SER A 479 9.10 0.92 -5.42
N HIS A 480 8.20 1.02 -6.40
CA HIS A 480 7.55 2.27 -6.76
C HIS A 480 6.07 1.99 -7.03
N GLY A 481 5.22 3.03 -6.99
CA GLY A 481 3.75 2.92 -6.89
C GLY A 481 2.97 2.33 -8.09
N LEU A 482 3.61 1.48 -8.90
CA LEU A 482 3.00 0.57 -9.87
C LEU A 482 3.80 -0.76 -9.93
N ARG A 483 4.41 -1.15 -8.79
CA ARG A 483 5.25 -2.34 -8.58
C ARG A 483 6.20 -2.69 -9.72
N GLY A 484 6.95 -1.71 -10.19
CA GLY A 484 8.00 -1.96 -11.16
C GLY A 484 9.36 -2.24 -10.53
N TRP A 485 10.22 -2.91 -11.30
CA TRP A 485 11.60 -3.19 -10.93
C TRP A 485 12.53 -2.09 -11.45
N TRP A 486 13.68 -1.86 -10.80
CA TRP A 486 14.62 -0.83 -11.28
C TRP A 486 16.10 -1.19 -11.06
N HIS A 487 16.93 -0.83 -12.03
CA HIS A 487 18.37 -1.06 -12.05
C HIS A 487 19.13 -0.13 -11.09
N LEU A 488 20.15 -0.69 -10.45
CA LEU A 488 21.19 0.04 -9.75
C LEU A 488 22.41 0.25 -10.66
N ARG A 489 23.21 1.29 -10.43
CA ARG A 489 24.46 1.50 -11.19
C ARG A 489 25.53 0.44 -10.93
N THR A 490 25.44 -0.29 -9.81
CA THR A 490 26.39 -1.34 -9.43
C THR A 490 26.25 -2.56 -10.34
N PRO A 491 27.30 -2.94 -11.09
CA PRO A 491 27.28 -4.15 -11.90
C PRO A 491 27.39 -5.40 -11.03
N ALA A 492 26.82 -6.49 -11.52
CA ALA A 492 27.04 -7.83 -10.99
C ALA A 492 27.89 -8.65 -11.96
N ALA A 493 28.27 -9.86 -11.59
CA ALA A 493 29.19 -10.67 -12.38
C ALA A 493 28.74 -10.90 -13.84
N SER A 494 29.72 -10.98 -14.75
CA SER A 494 29.51 -11.26 -16.18
C SER A 494 28.66 -10.19 -16.90
N TRP A 495 27.43 -10.53 -17.30
CA TRP A 495 26.56 -9.65 -18.10
C TRP A 495 25.38 -9.12 -17.29
N SER A 496 25.36 -9.31 -15.97
CA SER A 496 24.26 -8.92 -15.09
C SER A 496 24.56 -7.63 -14.32
N ALA A 497 23.51 -7.00 -13.81
CA ALA A 497 23.57 -5.85 -12.91
C ALA A 497 22.71 -6.08 -11.68
N TRP A 498 22.93 -5.29 -10.64
CA TRP A 498 22.02 -5.23 -9.52
C TRP A 498 20.73 -4.48 -9.89
N SER A 499 19.60 -4.97 -9.39
CA SER A 499 18.31 -4.31 -9.46
C SER A 499 17.49 -4.64 -8.21
N LEU A 500 16.54 -3.75 -7.90
CA LEU A 500 15.44 -4.03 -6.99
C LEU A 500 14.28 -4.63 -7.78
N THR A 501 13.67 -5.69 -7.25
CA THR A 501 12.46 -6.31 -7.84
C THR A 501 11.21 -5.46 -7.59
N THR A 502 10.09 -5.90 -8.17
CA THR A 502 8.75 -5.35 -7.93
C THR A 502 8.39 -5.34 -6.44
N ALA A 503 8.80 -6.37 -5.69
CA ALA A 503 8.69 -6.49 -4.24
C ALA A 503 9.93 -5.99 -3.46
N GLY A 504 10.79 -5.14 -4.05
CA GLY A 504 11.88 -4.46 -3.33
C GLY A 504 13.07 -5.31 -2.86
N HIS A 505 13.17 -6.57 -3.30
CA HIS A 505 14.32 -7.43 -3.00
C HIS A 505 15.51 -7.12 -3.91
N LEU A 506 16.73 -7.26 -3.39
CA LEU A 506 17.97 -7.07 -4.16
C LEU A 506 18.40 -8.34 -4.90
N PHE A 507 18.60 -8.22 -6.20
CA PHE A 507 19.11 -9.30 -7.06
C PHE A 507 20.18 -8.80 -8.03
N GLY A 508 21.30 -9.52 -8.10
CA GLY A 508 22.44 -9.29 -8.99
C GLY A 508 22.47 -10.22 -10.21
N ASN A 509 21.31 -10.68 -10.69
CA ASN A 509 21.19 -11.62 -11.81
C ASN A 509 20.59 -10.99 -13.09
N ASN A 510 19.99 -9.81 -13.00
CA ASN A 510 19.27 -9.16 -14.09
C ASN A 510 20.22 -8.75 -15.23
N ASP A 511 19.92 -9.13 -16.47
CA ASP A 511 20.81 -8.92 -17.62
C ASP A 511 20.95 -7.42 -17.96
N ARG A 512 22.16 -6.93 -18.23
CA ARG A 512 22.43 -5.51 -18.52
C ARG A 512 21.73 -4.99 -19.80
N THR A 513 21.20 -5.89 -20.63
CA THR A 513 20.38 -5.60 -21.82
C THR A 513 18.87 -5.77 -21.59
N PHE A 514 18.45 -6.33 -20.46
CA PHE A 514 17.04 -6.53 -20.14
C PHE A 514 16.31 -5.20 -20.00
N ARG A 515 15.06 -5.16 -20.45
CA ARG A 515 14.14 -4.02 -20.37
C ARG A 515 12.74 -4.50 -20.77
N ASP A 516 11.73 -3.91 -20.15
CA ASP A 516 10.32 -4.23 -20.41
C ASP A 516 9.42 -3.03 -20.09
N SER A 517 8.10 -3.22 -20.05
CA SER A 517 7.13 -2.18 -19.69
C SER A 517 6.93 -1.99 -18.18
N ILE A 518 7.60 -2.78 -17.34
CA ILE A 518 7.46 -2.77 -15.88
C ILE A 518 8.74 -2.37 -15.14
N GLY A 519 9.84 -2.06 -15.84
CA GLY A 519 11.04 -1.57 -15.17
C GLY A 519 12.10 -0.94 -16.07
N GLY A 520 13.12 -0.39 -15.42
CA GLY A 520 14.22 0.31 -16.08
C GLY A 520 15.14 1.07 -15.12
N VAL A 521 15.29 2.39 -15.28
CA VAL A 521 16.15 3.23 -14.44
C VAL A 521 15.33 4.18 -13.57
N ARG A 522 15.70 4.38 -12.30
CA ARG A 522 15.04 5.34 -11.40
C ARG A 522 15.98 6.53 -11.12
N PRO A 523 15.77 7.71 -11.75
CA PRO A 523 16.68 8.84 -11.62
C PRO A 523 16.68 9.46 -10.21
N ALA A 524 17.88 9.69 -9.66
CA ALA A 524 18.11 10.42 -8.43
C ALA A 524 18.89 11.73 -8.68
N LEU A 525 18.71 12.68 -7.76
CA LEU A 525 19.31 14.00 -7.75
C LEU A 525 19.79 14.35 -6.33
N ILE A 526 20.84 15.17 -6.23
CA ILE A 526 21.12 15.94 -5.03
C ILE A 526 20.77 17.40 -5.36
N ILE A 527 19.95 18.05 -4.53
CA ILE A 527 19.46 19.41 -4.73
C ILE A 527 19.79 20.31 -3.54
N ASN A 528 19.89 21.62 -3.78
CA ASN A 528 20.07 22.63 -2.72
C ASN A 528 19.45 23.95 -3.18
N GLN A 529 18.40 24.40 -2.50
CA GLN A 529 17.63 25.60 -2.85
C GLN A 529 18.35 26.93 -2.58
N ALA A 530 19.45 26.93 -1.82
CA ALA A 530 20.13 28.15 -1.39
C ALA A 530 21.19 28.67 -2.40
N ASN A 531 21.26 28.09 -3.62
CA ASN A 531 22.27 28.37 -4.65
C ASN A 531 21.73 29.08 -5.89
#